data_AF-U6D9V9-F1
#
_entry.id   AF-U6D9V9-F1
#
_cell.length_a   1.000
_cell.length_b   1.000
_cell.length_c   1.000
_cell.angle_alpha   90.00
_cell.angle_beta   90.00
_cell.angle_gamma   90.00
#
_symmetry.space_group_name_H-M   'P 1'
#
loop_
_entity.id
_entity.type
_entity.pdbx_description
1 polymer ?
#
loop_
_entity_poly.entity_id
_entity_poly.type
_entity_poly.pdbx_seq_one_letter_code
_entity_poly.pdbx_strand_id
1 'polypeptide(L)' 'GNKCSHFFQLKNISFCGYHPKNNKYFGFITKHPADHRFACHVFVSEESTKALAESVGRAFQQFYKQFVEYTCPTEDIYLE' A
#
# COMPACT_ATOMS: atom_id res chain seq x y z
N GLY A 1 13.70 -13.10 19.49
CA GLY A 1 12.48 -12.41 19.03
C GLY A 1 12.82 -11.62 17.79
N ASN A 2 12.01 -11.74 16.73
CA ASN A 2 12.25 -11.02 15.47
C ASN A 2 12.22 -9.51 15.73
N LYS A 3 13.37 -8.83 15.59
CA LYS A 3 13.43 -7.38 15.64
C LYS A 3 12.82 -6.83 14.36
N CYS A 4 11.63 -6.25 14.47
CA CYS A 4 11.01 -5.49 13.40
C CYS A 4 11.81 -4.19 13.22
N SER A 5 12.39 -3.99 12.04
CA SER A 5 13.19 -2.78 11.76
C SER A 5 12.32 -1.58 11.36
N HIS A 6 11.13 -1.82 10.82
CA HIS A 6 10.24 -0.78 10.30
C HIS A 6 8.78 -1.18 10.51
N PHE A 7 7.95 -0.22 10.91
CA PHE A 7 6.51 -0.40 11.07
C PHE A 7 5.75 0.67 10.27
N PHE A 8 4.89 0.22 9.37
CA PHE A 8 4.07 1.09 8.51
C PHE A 8 2.59 0.85 8.80
N GLN A 9 1.88 1.91 9.19
CA GLN A 9 0.43 1.84 9.40
C GLN A 9 -0.28 1.83 8.05
N LEU A 10 -1.15 0.84 7.80
CA LEU A 10 -1.92 0.71 6.55
C LEU A 10 -2.65 2.01 6.17
N LYS A 11 -3.24 2.71 7.16
CA LYS A 11 -3.93 4.00 6.94
C LYS A 11 -3.07 5.10 6.31
N ASN A 12 -1.75 4.98 6.41
CA ASN A 12 -0.82 5.96 5.84
C ASN A 12 -0.28 5.53 4.47
N ILE A 13 -0.61 4.32 3.99
CA ILE A 13 -0.17 3.82 2.69
C ILE A 13 -1.26 4.11 1.66
N SER A 14 -0.90 4.81 0.57
CA SER A 14 -1.85 5.21 -0.48
C SER A 14 -1.86 4.29 -1.69
N PHE A 15 -0.76 3.58 -1.95
CA PHE A 15 -0.61 2.70 -3.11
C PHE A 15 0.43 1.62 -2.84
N CYS A 16 0.26 0.45 -3.46
CA CYS A 16 1.30 -0.59 -3.54
C CYS A 16 1.25 -1.33 -4.89
N GLY A 17 2.38 -1.89 -5.31
CA GLY A 17 2.44 -2.70 -6.52
C GLY A 17 3.80 -3.35 -6.74
N TYR A 18 3.86 -4.29 -7.67
CA TYR A 18 5.11 -4.85 -8.19
C TYR A 18 5.42 -4.28 -9.58
N HIS A 19 6.70 -4.25 -9.95
CA HIS A 19 7.09 -3.66 -11.24
C HIS A 19 6.65 -4.55 -12.42
N PRO A 20 5.96 -3.98 -13.44
CA PRO A 20 5.25 -4.77 -14.47
C PRO A 20 6.17 -5.58 -15.39
N LYS A 21 7.40 -5.10 -15.62
CA LYS A 21 8.41 -5.78 -16.46
C LYS A 21 9.42 -6.59 -15.64
N ASN A 22 9.44 -6.42 -14.32
CA ASN A 22 10.39 -7.10 -13.45
C ASN A 22 9.71 -7.34 -12.10
N ASN A 23 9.05 -8.48 -11.98
CA ASN A 23 8.25 -8.82 -10.81
C ASN A 23 9.08 -9.02 -9.53
N LYS A 24 10.41 -8.92 -9.57
CA LYS A 24 11.28 -8.96 -8.38
C LYS A 24 11.20 -7.71 -7.51
N TYR A 25 10.66 -6.61 -8.05
CA TYR A 25 10.50 -5.36 -7.32
C TYR A 25 9.08 -5.18 -6.82
N PHE A 26 8.95 -4.84 -5.55
CA PHE A 26 7.72 -4.40 -4.91
C PHE A 26 7.93 -3.03 -4.29
N GLY A 27 6.91 -2.17 -4.35
CA GLY A 27 6.95 -0.91 -3.63
C GLY A 27 5.58 -0.46 -3.13
N PHE A 28 5.62 0.44 -2.16
CA PHE A 28 4.44 1.12 -1.65
C PHE A 28 4.75 2.57 -1.28
N ILE A 29 3.71 3.41 -1.29
CA ILE A 29 3.82 4.85 -1.05
C ILE A 29 3.17 5.19 0.29
N THR A 30 3.93 5.79 1.20
CA THR A 30 3.40 6.32 2.47
C THR A 30 3.27 7.83 2.44
N LYS A 31 2.18 8.37 2.98
CA LYS A 31 2.06 9.79 3.33
C LYS A 31 2.76 10.05 4.67
N HIS A 32 3.55 11.11 4.74
CA HIS A 32 4.15 11.56 6.00
C HIS A 32 3.06 12.03 6.97
N PRO A 33 3.08 11.66 8.25
CA PRO A 33 2.00 11.98 9.18
C PRO A 33 1.89 13.48 9.50
N ALA A 34 2.99 14.23 9.42
CA ALA A 34 3.04 15.65 9.78
C ALA A 34 3.24 16.60 8.57
N ASP A 35 3.59 16.06 7.39
CA ASP A 35 3.92 16.87 6.23
C ASP A 35 3.09 16.43 5.02
N HIS A 36 2.85 17.34 4.07
CA HIS A 36 2.28 17.01 2.76
C HIS A 36 3.30 16.34 1.82
N ARG A 37 4.08 15.41 2.36
CA ARG A 37 5.12 14.67 1.65
C ARG A 37 4.77 13.20 1.55
N PHE A 38 5.31 12.56 0.52
CA PHE A 38 5.18 11.13 0.29
C PHE A 38 6.56 10.49 0.21
N ALA A 39 6.66 9.26 0.68
CA ALA A 39 7.85 8.43 0.55
C ALA A 39 7.50 7.14 -0.20
N CYS A 40 8.34 6.77 -1.17
CA CYS A 40 8.25 5.50 -1.87
C CYS A 40 9.24 4.53 -1.25
N HIS A 41 8.75 3.38 -0.79
CA HIS A 41 9.54 2.31 -0.21
C HIS A 41 9.64 1.18 -1.23
N VAL A 42 10.85 0.83 -1.64
CA VAL A 42 11.09 -0.19 -2.68
C VAL A 42 11.88 -1.34 -2.07
N PHE A 43 11.39 -2.55 -2.35
CA PHE A 43 11.96 -3.81 -1.91
C PHE A 43 12.24 -4.69 -3.12
N VAL A 44 13.28 -5.50 -3.01
CA VAL A 44 13.66 -6.47 -4.04
C VAL A 44 13.70 -7.87 -3.43
N SER A 45 13.23 -8.86 -4.20
CA SER A 45 13.34 -10.28 -3.88
C SER A 45 14.21 -10.99 -4.92
N GLU A 46 14.80 -12.12 -4.53
CA GLU A 46 15.46 -13.02 -5.49
C GLU A 46 14.43 -13.65 -6.46
N GLU A 47 13.20 -13.84 -5.96
CA GLU A 47 12.05 -14.39 -6.66
C GLU A 47 10.99 -13.31 -6.98
N SER A 48 9.81 -13.73 -7.42
CA SER A 48 8.68 -12.83 -7.67
C SER A 48 8.11 -12.24 -6.38
N THR A 49 7.80 -10.94 -6.42
CA THR A 49 7.10 -10.21 -5.36
C THR A 49 5.59 -10.11 -5.59
N LYS A 50 5.05 -10.80 -6.61
CA LYS A 50 3.62 -10.78 -6.92
C LYS A 50 2.74 -11.18 -5.74
N ALA A 51 3.08 -12.29 -5.06
CA ALA A 51 2.32 -12.79 -3.91
C ALA A 51 2.34 -11.79 -2.73
N LEU A 52 3.44 -11.06 -2.56
CA LEU A 52 3.55 -9.99 -1.58
C LEU A 52 2.57 -8.86 -1.92
N ALA A 53 2.58 -8.38 -3.17
CA ALA A 53 1.67 -7.32 -3.62
C ALA A 53 0.20 -7.71 -3.49
N GLU A 54 -0.17 -8.94 -3.87
CA GLU A 54 -1.54 -9.46 -3.71
C GLU A 54 -1.95 -9.54 -2.23
N SER A 55 -1.04 -9.94 -1.34
CA SER A 55 -1.32 -10.04 0.10
C SER A 55 -1.52 -8.67 0.73
N VAL A 56 -0.68 -7.68 0.39
CA VAL A 56 -0.86 -6.29 0.83
C VAL A 56 -2.15 -5.70 0.26
N GLY A 57 -2.46 -5.97 -1.00
CA GLY A 57 -3.72 -5.56 -1.63
C GLY A 57 -4.97 -6.11 -0.92
N ARG A 58 -4.96 -7.40 -0.52
CA ARG A 58 -6.04 -7.98 0.29
C ARG A 58 -6.17 -7.29 1.66
N ALA A 59 -5.04 -6.96 2.29
CA ALA A 59 -5.06 -6.24 3.57
C ALA A 59 -5.66 -4.83 3.43
N PHE A 60 -5.36 -4.11 2.33
CA PHE A 60 -6.03 -2.84 2.01
C PHE A 60 -7.52 -3.01 1.77
N GLN A 61 -7.93 -4.02 1.00
CA GLN A 61 -9.35 -4.25 0.73
C GLN A 61 -10.13 -4.51 2.03
N GLN A 62 -9.56 -5.32 2.94
CA GLN A 62 -10.15 -5.58 4.25
C GLN A 62 -10.20 -4.30 5.11
N PHE A 63 -9.11 -3.53 5.14
CA PHE A 63 -9.05 -2.27 5.88
C PHE A 63 -10.06 -1.24 5.34
N TYR A 64 -10.15 -1.08 4.02
CA TYR A 64 -11.06 -0.13 3.38
C TYR A 64 -12.53 -0.49 3.64
N LYS A 65 -12.89 -1.77 3.48
CA LYS A 65 -14.23 -2.28 3.78
C LYS A 65 -14.63 -2.04 5.24
N GLN A 66 -13.69 -2.18 6.17
CA GLN A 66 -13.98 -2.02 7.60
C GLN A 66 -14.00 -0.56 8.07
N PHE A 67 -13.20 0.32 7.47
CA PHE A 67 -12.92 1.64 8.03
C PHE A 67 -13.23 2.82 7.10
N VAL A 68 -13.26 2.63 5.77
CA VAL A 68 -13.44 3.73 4.80
C VAL A 68 -14.83 3.73 4.17
N GLU A 69 -15.40 2.55 3.86
CA GLU A 69 -16.81 2.45 3.41
C GLU A 69 -17.80 3.06 4.43
N TYR A 70 -17.43 3.12 5.71
CA TYR A 70 -18.25 3.71 6.77
C TYR A 70 -18.01 5.22 6.98
N THR A 71 -16.94 5.80 6.42
CA THR A 71 -16.54 7.19 6.72
C THR A 71 -16.66 8.16 5.55
N CYS A 72 -16.69 7.69 4.30
CA CYS A 72 -17.05 8.51 3.14
C CYS A 72 -17.75 7.64 2.08
N PRO A 73 -19.04 7.86 1.76
CA PRO A 73 -19.58 7.33 0.53
C PRO A 73 -18.77 7.94 -0.61
N THR A 74 -18.29 7.11 -1.52
CA THR A 74 -17.66 7.55 -2.76
C THR A 74 -18.75 8.26 -3.57
N GLU A 75 -18.99 9.55 -3.30
CA GLU A 75 -19.70 10.41 -4.23
C GLU A 75 -18.78 10.55 -5.44
N ASP A 76 -19.02 9.69 -6.44
CA ASP A 76 -19.02 10.04 -7.85
C ASP A 76 -17.96 11.06 -8.28
N ILE A 77 -16.70 10.64 -8.27
CA ILE A 77 -15.67 11.27 -9.10
C ILE A 77 -15.84 10.74 -10.54
N TYR A 78 -17.04 10.90 -11.11
CA TYR A 78 -17.20 10.90 -12.55
C TYR A 78 -16.65 12.24 -13.04
N LEU A 79 -15.46 12.23 -13.65
CA LEU A 79 -15.05 13.33 -14.51
C LEU A 79 -15.91 13.24 -15.78
N GLU A 80 -16.79 14.24 -15.98
CA GLU A 80 -17.28 14.61 -17.32
C GLU A 80 -16.13 15.14 -18.20
#